data_AF-A0A952TQG5-F1
#
_entry.id   AF-A0A952TQG5-F1
#
_cell.length_a   1.000
_cell.length_b   1.000
_cell.length_c   1.000
_cell.angle_alpha   90.00
_cell.angle_beta   90.00
_cell.angle_gamma   90.00
#
_symmetry.space_group_name_H-M   'P 1'
#
loop_
_entity.id
_entity.type
_entity.pdbx_description
1 polymer ?
#
loop_
_entity_poly.entity_id
_entity_poly.type
_entity_poly.pdbx_seq_one_letter_code
_entity_poly.pdbx_strand_id
1 'polypeptide(L)'
;MENSDTTKSNWIKTSLILGTTAALALVLPDEPVDPWQILDLKKVMYVIFALAFLQTLAGVVVDKLGSKAGIVLLGFLAGLVSSTATTATVARQSRDSKDEDTNAETVVLLSATLAMLCEAAVVLTISLRPPKPLLYLMFLAPILVCLGLTLTLTRRVRHMPEQLQPQGLQLKPLLKLAAFIIGILALSKFLRGSLGDAGLMFLTFGVSLFEIHGSIIANIQLANAKVIEHSTLIGLFSLSVAASFVSKMGLITILGSRALKVRIAWITLIMIVTQALSWALVRGLL
;
A
#
# COMPACT_ATOMS: atom_id res chain seq x y z
N MET A 1 -26.04 16.62 13.91
CA MET A 1 -25.47 17.88 13.38
C MET A 1 -23.95 17.98 13.54
N GLU A 2 -23.30 17.15 14.36
CA GLU A 2 -21.84 17.17 14.56
C GLU A 2 -21.00 16.51 13.44
N ASN A 3 -21.64 15.72 12.57
CA ASN A 3 -20.95 14.92 11.53
C ASN A 3 -20.70 15.68 10.21
N SER A 4 -21.36 16.83 9.98
CA SER A 4 -21.22 17.62 8.74
C SER A 4 -20.01 18.55 8.74
N ASP A 5 -19.62 19.07 9.91
CA ASP A 5 -18.48 20.00 10.03
C ASP A 5 -17.14 19.26 9.96
N THR A 6 -17.07 18.03 10.47
CA THR A 6 -15.89 17.17 10.39
C THR A 6 -15.61 16.69 8.96
N THR A 7 -16.64 16.29 8.22
CA THR A 7 -16.51 15.92 6.79
C THR A 7 -16.09 17.12 5.94
N LYS A 8 -16.72 18.28 6.12
CA LYS A 8 -16.38 19.49 5.36
C LYS A 8 -14.93 19.95 5.60
N SER A 9 -14.46 19.88 6.85
CA SER A 9 -13.06 20.14 7.21
C SER A 9 -12.07 19.15 6.56
N ASN A 10 -12.44 17.87 6.43
CA ASN A 10 -11.58 16.88 5.79
C ASN A 10 -11.47 17.10 4.28
N TRP A 11 -12.56 17.45 3.60
CA TRP A 11 -12.53 17.78 2.16
C TRP A 11 -11.62 18.97 1.85
N ILE A 12 -11.66 20.02 2.68
CA ILE A 12 -10.77 21.18 2.52
C ILE A 12 -9.30 20.76 2.62
N LYS A 13 -8.94 19.93 3.60
CA LYS A 13 -7.56 19.43 3.75
C LYS A 13 -7.12 18.60 2.55
N THR A 14 -7.97 17.70 2.07
CA THR A 14 -7.67 16.86 0.91
C THR A 14 -7.50 17.69 -0.36
N SER A 15 -8.38 18.67 -0.60
CA SER A 15 -8.26 19.60 -1.73
C SER A 15 -6.99 20.45 -1.65
N LEU A 16 -6.58 20.88 -0.46
CA LEU A 16 -5.32 21.59 -0.25
C LEU A 16 -4.11 20.70 -0.56
N ILE A 17 -4.11 19.43 -0.13
CA ILE A 17 -3.04 18.48 -0.44
C ILE A 17 -2.94 18.25 -1.96
N LEU A 18 -4.07 18.01 -2.63
CA LEU A 18 -4.10 17.82 -4.09
C LEU A 18 -3.62 19.06 -4.84
N GLY A 19 -4.12 20.25 -4.46
CA GLY A 19 -3.71 21.50 -5.06
C GLY A 19 -2.22 21.80 -4.87
N THR A 20 -1.71 21.58 -3.66
CA THR A 20 -0.30 21.83 -3.34
C THR A 20 0.62 20.83 -4.04
N THR A 21 0.30 19.54 -4.02
CA THR A 21 1.12 18.50 -4.70
C THR A 21 1.11 18.67 -6.21
N ALA A 22 -0.03 19.02 -6.82
CA ALA A 22 -0.11 19.35 -8.24
C ALA A 22 0.72 20.60 -8.58
N ALA A 23 0.58 21.68 -7.82
CA ALA A 23 1.34 22.91 -8.04
C ALA A 23 2.85 22.67 -7.93
N LEU A 24 3.28 21.92 -6.90
CA LEU A 24 4.68 21.54 -6.74
C LEU A 24 5.16 20.67 -7.91
N ALA A 25 4.39 19.68 -8.35
CA ALA A 25 4.75 18.83 -9.49
C ALA A 25 4.93 19.62 -10.81
N LEU A 26 4.23 20.75 -10.95
CA LEU A 26 4.36 21.62 -12.13
C LEU A 26 5.55 22.58 -12.02
N VAL A 27 5.86 23.08 -10.82
CA VAL A 27 6.90 24.09 -10.59
C VAL A 27 8.29 23.48 -10.40
N LEU A 28 8.37 22.25 -9.89
CA LEU A 28 9.65 21.61 -9.59
C LEU A 28 10.49 21.36 -10.86
N PRO A 29 11.82 21.47 -10.75
CA PRO A 29 12.73 21.25 -11.87
C PRO A 29 12.67 19.80 -12.37
N ASP A 30 12.90 19.61 -13.67
CA ASP A 30 12.97 18.28 -14.31
C ASP A 30 14.30 17.53 -14.03
N GLU A 31 15.15 18.09 -13.18
CA GLU A 31 16.45 17.54 -12.82
C GLU A 31 16.50 17.11 -11.35
N PRO A 32 17.23 16.04 -11.00
CA PRO A 32 17.47 15.66 -9.61
C PRO A 32 18.07 16.82 -8.81
N VAL A 33 17.51 17.07 -7.63
CA VAL A 33 17.92 18.21 -6.78
C VAL A 33 19.12 17.91 -5.88
N ASP A 34 19.52 16.65 -5.80
CA ASP A 34 20.58 16.19 -4.92
C ASP A 34 21.90 15.92 -5.68
N PRO A 35 23.06 16.06 -5.01
CA PRO A 35 24.37 15.80 -5.62
C PRO A 35 24.54 14.37 -6.17
N TRP A 36 23.76 13.40 -5.69
CA TRP A 36 23.85 12.00 -6.10
C TRP A 36 22.95 11.66 -7.29
N GLN A 37 22.18 12.64 -7.80
CA GLN A 37 21.30 12.47 -8.94
C GLN A 37 20.20 11.40 -8.74
N ILE A 38 19.77 11.20 -7.49
CA ILE A 38 18.78 10.17 -7.11
C ILE A 38 17.39 10.78 -6.94
N LEU A 39 17.30 11.94 -6.30
CA LEU A 39 16.08 12.57 -5.86
C LEU A 39 15.52 13.51 -6.94
N ASP A 40 14.79 12.93 -7.89
CA ASP A 40 13.92 13.69 -8.78
C ASP A 40 12.61 14.02 -8.05
N LEU A 41 12.57 15.23 -7.45
CA LEU A 41 11.43 15.70 -6.68
C LEU A 41 10.16 15.82 -7.53
N LYS A 42 10.29 16.19 -8.80
CA LYS A 42 9.15 16.38 -9.69
C LYS A 42 8.42 15.05 -9.91
N LYS A 43 9.16 13.97 -10.21
CA LYS A 43 8.59 12.62 -10.35
C LYS A 43 7.96 12.14 -9.04
N VAL A 44 8.62 12.33 -7.90
CA VAL A 44 8.07 11.95 -6.60
C VAL A 44 6.75 12.68 -6.34
N MET A 45 6.68 13.98 -6.64
CA MET A 45 5.43 14.76 -6.49
C MET A 45 4.32 14.27 -7.42
N TYR A 46 4.61 13.90 -8.67
CA TYR A 46 3.60 13.33 -9.57
C TYR A 46 3.01 12.03 -9.02
N VAL A 47 3.85 11.15 -8.48
CA VAL A 47 3.37 9.88 -7.90
C VAL A 47 2.54 10.14 -6.64
N ILE A 48 3.00 11.04 -5.77
CA ILE A 48 2.24 11.42 -4.56
C ILE A 48 0.89 12.03 -4.96
N PHE A 49 0.86 12.92 -5.96
CA PHE A 49 -0.37 13.50 -6.48
C PHE A 49 -1.31 12.42 -7.03
N ALA A 50 -0.81 11.50 -7.86
CA ALA A 50 -1.62 10.43 -8.45
C ALA A 50 -2.23 9.52 -7.37
N LEU A 51 -1.45 9.13 -6.36
CA LEU A 51 -1.92 8.32 -5.23
C LEU A 51 -2.96 9.09 -4.40
N ALA A 52 -2.66 10.34 -4.03
CA ALA A 52 -3.60 11.17 -3.28
C ALA A 52 -4.91 11.39 -4.06
N PHE A 53 -4.84 11.59 -5.37
CA PHE A 53 -6.01 11.74 -6.23
C PHE A 53 -6.85 10.46 -6.25
N LEU A 54 -6.21 9.30 -6.45
CA LEU A 54 -6.88 8.00 -6.44
C LEU A 54 -7.54 7.70 -5.08
N GLN A 55 -6.82 7.94 -3.99
CA GLN A 55 -7.32 7.81 -2.61
C GLN A 55 -8.53 8.71 -2.36
N THR A 56 -8.46 9.96 -2.83
CA THR A 56 -9.55 10.92 -2.70
C THR A 56 -10.78 10.45 -3.46
N LEU A 57 -10.61 10.00 -4.70
CA LEU A 57 -11.68 9.48 -5.53
C LEU A 57 -12.32 8.25 -4.88
N ALA A 58 -11.51 7.33 -4.36
CA ALA A 58 -12.02 6.17 -3.62
C ALA A 58 -12.86 6.59 -2.41
N GLY A 59 -12.40 7.58 -1.64
CA GLY A 59 -13.17 8.17 -0.54
C GLY A 59 -14.51 8.76 -0.97
N VAL A 60 -14.55 9.55 -2.05
CA VAL A 60 -15.82 10.08 -2.62
C VAL A 60 -16.78 8.95 -2.97
N VAL A 61 -16.26 7.88 -3.58
CA VAL A 61 -17.07 6.75 -4.02
C VAL A 61 -17.61 5.96 -2.83
N VAL A 62 -16.82 5.75 -1.78
CA VAL A 62 -17.28 5.12 -0.53
C VAL A 62 -18.39 5.95 0.12
N ASP A 63 -18.19 7.27 0.22
CA ASP A 63 -19.19 8.19 0.80
C ASP A 63 -20.52 8.14 0.03
N LYS A 64 -20.47 8.08 -1.30
CA LYS A 64 -21.66 8.06 -2.17
C LYS A 64 -22.36 6.71 -2.21
N LEU A 65 -21.61 5.62 -2.29
CA LEU A 65 -22.17 4.27 -2.39
C LEU A 65 -22.67 3.78 -1.04
N GLY A 66 -22.01 4.14 0.07
CA GLY A 66 -22.37 3.68 1.41
C GLY A 66 -22.57 2.16 1.47
N SER A 67 -23.70 1.73 2.02
CA SER A 67 -24.08 0.31 2.13
C SER A 67 -24.54 -0.33 0.81
N LYS A 68 -24.70 0.44 -0.28
CA LYS A 68 -25.07 -0.10 -1.60
C LYS A 68 -23.88 -0.74 -2.31
N ALA A 69 -22.65 -0.43 -1.90
CA ALA A 69 -21.47 -1.13 -2.40
C ALA A 69 -21.42 -2.56 -1.83
N GLY A 70 -21.25 -3.56 -2.71
CA GLY A 70 -20.97 -4.92 -2.25
C GLY A 70 -19.67 -4.99 -1.44
N ILE A 71 -19.55 -5.99 -0.56
CA ILE A 71 -18.43 -6.13 0.39
C ILE A 71 -17.04 -6.08 -0.26
N VAL A 72 -16.90 -6.66 -1.46
CA VAL A 72 -15.64 -6.65 -2.24
C VAL A 72 -15.28 -5.22 -2.66
N LEU A 73 -16.23 -4.51 -3.25
CA LEU A 73 -16.02 -3.15 -3.72
C LEU A 73 -15.73 -2.21 -2.54
N LEU A 74 -16.49 -2.35 -1.46
CA LEU A 74 -16.29 -1.57 -0.25
C LEU A 74 -14.88 -1.81 0.34
N GLY A 75 -14.45 -3.07 0.44
CA GLY A 75 -13.12 -3.40 0.93
C GLY A 75 -12.00 -2.93 0.01
N PHE A 76 -12.20 -2.99 -1.31
CA PHE A 76 -11.24 -2.49 -2.28
C PHE A 76 -11.10 -0.97 -2.20
N LEU A 77 -12.21 -0.23 -2.18
CA LEU A 77 -12.18 1.23 -2.06
C LEU A 77 -11.63 1.69 -0.71
N ALA A 78 -12.00 1.03 0.39
CA ALA A 78 -11.41 1.29 1.71
C ALA A 78 -9.90 1.02 1.71
N GLY A 79 -9.47 -0.04 1.02
CA GLY A 79 -8.07 -0.37 0.81
C GLY A 79 -7.31 0.66 0.00
N LEU A 80 -7.92 1.21 -1.06
CA LEU A 80 -7.35 2.32 -1.84
C LEU A 80 -7.17 3.55 -0.96
N VAL A 81 -8.12 3.87 -0.08
CA VAL A 81 -7.94 4.98 0.87
C VAL A 81 -6.79 4.68 1.83
N SER A 82 -6.80 3.51 2.46
CA SER A 82 -5.68 3.00 3.27
C SER A 82 -5.86 1.51 3.61
N SER A 83 -5.03 0.66 3.01
CA SER A 83 -5.02 -0.78 3.32
C SER A 83 -4.65 -1.07 4.78
N THR A 84 -3.78 -0.25 5.38
CA THR A 84 -3.34 -0.37 6.78
C THR A 84 -4.47 0.02 7.75
N ALA A 85 -5.14 1.16 7.53
CA ALA A 85 -6.24 1.58 8.40
C ALA A 85 -7.45 0.64 8.27
N THR A 86 -7.74 0.17 7.05
CA THR A 86 -8.76 -0.83 6.80
C THR A 86 -8.45 -2.13 7.55
N THR A 87 -7.18 -2.58 7.51
CA THR A 87 -6.75 -3.78 8.24
C THR A 87 -6.93 -3.64 9.74
N ALA A 88 -6.49 -2.52 10.33
CA ALA A 88 -6.64 -2.28 11.76
C ALA A 88 -8.12 -2.20 12.19
N THR A 89 -8.96 -1.57 11.38
CA THR A 89 -10.40 -1.42 11.63
C THR A 89 -11.10 -2.77 11.61
N VAL A 90 -10.91 -3.54 10.53
CA VAL A 90 -11.50 -4.87 10.35
C VAL A 90 -11.01 -5.85 11.41
N ALA A 91 -9.73 -5.78 11.78
CA ALA A 91 -9.19 -6.59 12.86
C ALA A 91 -9.93 -6.29 14.19
N ARG A 92 -10.10 -5.02 14.57
CA ARG A 92 -10.84 -4.67 15.79
C ARG A 92 -12.29 -5.13 15.74
N GLN A 93 -12.98 -4.89 14.61
CA GLN A 93 -14.36 -5.34 14.40
C GLN A 93 -14.50 -6.86 14.59
N SER A 94 -13.57 -7.64 14.03
CA SER A 94 -13.56 -9.10 14.17
C SER A 94 -13.46 -9.59 15.62
N ARG A 95 -12.85 -8.79 16.50
CA ARG A 95 -12.67 -9.11 17.92
C ARG A 95 -13.91 -8.79 18.73
N ASP A 96 -14.63 -7.75 18.33
CA ASP A 96 -15.81 -7.27 19.03
C ASP A 96 -17.07 -8.02 18.55
N SER A 97 -17.02 -8.70 17.40
CA SER A 97 -18.07 -9.61 16.94
C SER A 97 -18.14 -10.88 17.81
N LYS A 98 -19.36 -11.26 18.22
CA LYS A 98 -19.62 -12.53 18.92
C LYS A 98 -19.60 -13.77 18.02
N ASP A 99 -19.50 -13.57 16.70
CA ASP A 99 -19.48 -14.63 15.70
C ASP A 99 -18.03 -15.11 15.44
N GLU A 100 -17.85 -16.41 15.26
CA GLU A 100 -16.58 -16.99 14.83
C GLU A 100 -16.43 -16.98 13.29
N ASP A 101 -17.52 -16.73 12.54
CA ASP A 101 -17.46 -16.55 11.09
C ASP A 101 -16.76 -15.24 10.73
N THR A 102 -15.55 -15.37 10.20
CA THR A 102 -14.69 -14.25 9.78
C THR A 102 -14.64 -14.07 8.26
N ASN A 103 -15.60 -14.65 7.52
CA ASN A 103 -15.65 -14.58 6.05
C ASN A 103 -15.68 -13.14 5.55
N ALA A 104 -16.49 -12.30 6.19
CA ALA A 104 -16.72 -10.93 5.76
C ALA A 104 -15.45 -10.08 5.91
N GLU A 105 -14.83 -10.14 7.08
CA GLU A 105 -13.56 -9.50 7.43
C GLU A 105 -12.45 -9.96 6.50
N THR A 106 -12.37 -11.27 6.24
CA THR A 106 -11.37 -11.84 5.34
C THR A 106 -11.52 -11.30 3.92
N VAL A 107 -12.76 -11.20 3.41
CA VAL A 107 -13.03 -10.65 2.07
C VAL A 107 -12.63 -9.18 1.98
N VAL A 108 -12.93 -8.39 3.02
CA VAL A 108 -12.51 -6.98 3.07
C VAL A 108 -10.98 -6.87 3.08
N LEU A 109 -10.28 -7.66 3.90
CA LEU A 109 -8.81 -7.65 3.98
C LEU A 109 -8.14 -8.05 2.66
N LEU A 110 -8.67 -9.08 1.98
CA LEU A 110 -8.20 -9.48 0.66
C LEU A 110 -8.46 -8.37 -0.37
N SER A 111 -9.65 -7.78 -0.38
CA SER A 111 -9.98 -6.68 -1.29
C SER A 111 -9.08 -5.46 -1.07
N ALA A 112 -8.76 -5.15 0.20
CA ALA A 112 -7.83 -4.09 0.53
C ALA A 112 -6.38 -4.40 0.14
N THR A 113 -5.99 -5.68 0.19
CA THR A 113 -4.69 -6.15 -0.29
C THR A 113 -4.59 -6.06 -1.81
N LEU A 114 -5.68 -6.38 -2.51
CA LEU A 114 -5.78 -6.24 -3.96
C LEU A 114 -5.61 -4.77 -4.38
N ALA A 115 -6.27 -3.83 -3.70
CA ALA A 115 -6.10 -2.40 -3.92
C ALA A 115 -4.64 -1.95 -3.82
N MET A 116 -3.96 -2.34 -2.73
CA MET A 116 -2.54 -2.04 -2.51
C MET A 116 -1.64 -2.59 -3.63
N LEU A 117 -1.88 -3.83 -4.10
CA LEU A 117 -1.13 -4.43 -5.20
C LEU A 117 -1.36 -3.69 -6.53
N CYS A 118 -2.59 -3.26 -6.79
CA CYS A 118 -2.91 -2.43 -7.96
C CYS A 118 -2.19 -1.07 -7.90
N GLU A 119 -2.21 -0.41 -6.75
CA GLU A 119 -1.49 0.86 -6.54
C GLU A 119 0.03 0.70 -6.75
N ALA A 120 0.63 -0.39 -6.24
CA ALA A 120 2.04 -0.69 -6.49
C ALA A 120 2.35 -0.83 -7.99
N ALA A 121 1.48 -1.48 -8.76
CA ALA A 121 1.62 -1.58 -10.21
C ALA A 121 1.43 -0.23 -10.93
N VAL A 122 0.54 0.63 -10.44
CA VAL A 122 0.37 2.01 -10.96
C VAL A 122 1.63 2.84 -10.70
N VAL A 123 2.19 2.76 -9.49
CA VAL A 123 3.46 3.44 -9.14
C VAL A 123 4.59 3.01 -10.07
N LEU A 124 4.70 1.70 -10.34
CA LEU A 124 5.67 1.17 -11.30
C LEU A 124 5.52 1.81 -12.69
N THR A 125 4.28 1.93 -13.17
CA THR A 125 3.95 2.50 -14.48
C THR A 125 4.37 3.96 -14.61
N ILE A 126 4.12 4.74 -13.58
CA ILE A 126 4.38 6.19 -13.60
C ILE A 126 5.87 6.49 -13.40
N SER A 127 6.56 5.68 -12.59
CA SER A 127 7.87 6.04 -12.04
C SER A 127 9.06 5.42 -12.78
N LEU A 128 8.91 4.22 -13.34
CA LEU A 128 10.04 3.48 -13.92
C LEU A 128 10.32 3.90 -15.36
N ARG A 129 11.57 4.26 -15.67
CA ARG A 129 11.99 4.66 -17.03
C ARG A 129 13.32 4.00 -17.44
N PRO A 130 13.40 3.33 -18.61
CA PRO A 130 12.30 3.00 -19.52
C PRO A 130 11.33 1.97 -18.90
N PRO A 131 10.06 1.92 -19.35
CA PRO A 131 9.11 0.95 -18.85
C PRO A 131 9.59 -0.47 -19.15
N LYS A 132 9.49 -1.37 -18.17
CA LYS A 132 9.84 -2.78 -18.30
C LYS A 132 8.61 -3.66 -18.03
N PRO A 133 7.87 -4.08 -19.08
CA PRO A 133 6.64 -4.85 -18.94
C PRO A 133 6.80 -6.13 -18.11
N LEU A 134 7.98 -6.74 -18.14
CA LEU A 134 8.26 -7.96 -17.41
C LEU A 134 8.19 -7.80 -15.88
N LEU A 135 8.43 -6.59 -15.36
CA LEU A 135 8.34 -6.32 -13.92
C LEU A 135 6.89 -6.36 -13.41
N TYR A 136 5.89 -6.21 -14.27
CA TYR A 136 4.48 -6.34 -13.87
C TYR A 136 4.09 -7.78 -13.52
N LEU A 137 4.82 -8.77 -14.03
CA LEU A 137 4.61 -10.17 -13.67
C LEU A 137 4.85 -10.41 -12.17
N MET A 138 5.59 -9.52 -11.50
CA MET A 138 5.77 -9.56 -10.04
C MET A 138 4.46 -9.39 -9.27
N PHE A 139 3.48 -8.68 -9.83
CA PHE A 139 2.20 -8.43 -9.18
C PHE A 139 1.10 -9.36 -9.69
N LEU A 140 1.29 -10.00 -10.85
CA LEU A 140 0.25 -10.76 -11.51
C LEU A 140 -0.23 -11.95 -10.67
N ALA A 141 0.67 -12.84 -10.25
CA ALA A 141 0.27 -14.02 -9.47
C ALA A 141 -0.37 -13.68 -8.12
N PRO A 142 0.18 -12.77 -7.27
CA PRO A 142 -0.48 -12.42 -6.01
C PRO A 142 -1.83 -11.73 -6.24
N ILE A 143 -1.98 -10.92 -7.30
CA ILE A 143 -3.28 -10.35 -7.69
C ILE A 143 -4.28 -11.46 -8.02
N LEU A 144 -3.89 -12.45 -8.85
CA LEU A 144 -4.79 -13.54 -9.25
C LEU A 144 -5.20 -14.40 -8.05
N VAL A 145 -4.25 -14.74 -7.16
CA VAL A 145 -4.54 -15.50 -5.93
C VAL A 145 -5.46 -14.70 -5.02
N CYS A 146 -5.16 -13.42 -4.79
CA CYS A 146 -5.98 -12.56 -3.95
C CYS A 146 -7.40 -12.41 -4.50
N LEU A 147 -7.55 -12.21 -5.81
CA LEU A 147 -8.83 -12.13 -6.50
C LEU A 147 -9.60 -13.46 -6.42
N GLY A 148 -8.94 -14.59 -6.67
CA GLY A 148 -9.55 -15.92 -6.57
C GLY A 148 -10.07 -16.22 -5.16
N LEU A 149 -9.27 -15.93 -4.13
CA LEU A 149 -9.71 -16.06 -2.73
C LEU A 149 -10.87 -15.11 -2.41
N THR A 150 -10.84 -13.88 -2.90
CA THR A 150 -11.91 -12.89 -2.70
C THR A 150 -13.23 -13.37 -3.31
N LEU A 151 -13.21 -13.82 -4.57
CA LEU A 151 -14.40 -14.27 -5.29
C LEU A 151 -15.00 -15.56 -4.69
N THR A 152 -14.15 -16.47 -4.22
CA THR A 152 -14.59 -17.73 -3.60
C THR A 152 -15.19 -17.51 -2.21
N LEU A 153 -14.56 -16.65 -1.39
CA LEU A 153 -15.02 -16.37 -0.03
C LEU A 153 -16.22 -15.44 0.02
N THR A 154 -16.38 -14.54 -0.95
CA THR A 154 -17.55 -13.64 -1.04
C THR A 154 -18.87 -14.42 -1.07
N ARG A 155 -18.88 -15.59 -1.72
CA ARG A 155 -20.08 -16.47 -1.78
C ARG A 155 -20.45 -17.07 -0.42
N ARG A 156 -19.56 -17.03 0.56
CA ARG A 156 -19.74 -17.58 1.92
C ARG A 156 -20.07 -16.50 2.94
N VAL A 157 -20.05 -15.22 2.55
CA VAL A 157 -20.36 -14.09 3.43
C VAL A 157 -21.86 -14.10 3.73
N ARG A 158 -22.21 -14.31 5.00
CA ARG A 158 -23.60 -14.33 5.50
C ARG A 158 -24.04 -13.00 6.08
N HIS A 159 -23.09 -12.21 6.56
CA HIS A 159 -23.32 -10.90 7.17
C HIS A 159 -22.37 -9.88 6.55
N MET A 160 -22.87 -8.66 6.35
CA MET A 160 -22.00 -7.53 6.03
C MET A 160 -21.33 -7.06 7.32
N PRO A 161 -20.01 -6.78 7.32
CA PRO A 161 -19.38 -6.11 8.44
C PRO A 161 -20.11 -4.79 8.69
N GLU A 162 -20.22 -4.40 9.96
CA GLU A 162 -20.74 -3.09 10.31
C GLU A 162 -19.97 -2.01 9.53
N GLN A 163 -20.68 -1.02 8.99
CA GLN A 163 -20.19 -0.10 7.95
C GLN A 163 -18.73 0.29 8.15
N LEU A 164 -17.89 -0.02 7.13
CA LEU A 164 -16.56 0.56 7.01
C LEU A 164 -16.74 2.07 6.85
N GLN A 165 -16.74 2.80 7.97
CA GLN A 165 -16.87 4.24 7.92
C GLN A 165 -15.64 4.80 7.19
N PRO A 166 -15.85 5.66 6.19
CA PRO A 166 -14.76 6.33 5.51
C PRO A 166 -13.97 7.15 6.54
N GLN A 167 -12.80 6.63 6.92
CA GLN A 167 -11.86 7.40 7.71
C GLN A 167 -11.19 8.36 6.73
N GLY A 168 -11.62 9.63 6.75
CA GLY A 168 -10.93 10.68 6.02
C GLY A 168 -9.44 10.70 6.38
N LEU A 169 -8.58 11.16 5.46
CA LEU A 169 -7.14 11.28 5.67
C LEU A 169 -6.85 12.06 6.97
N GLN A 170 -6.44 11.35 8.02
CA GLN A 170 -6.11 11.98 9.29
C GLN A 170 -4.67 12.50 9.24
N LEU A 171 -4.52 13.83 9.25
CA LEU A 171 -3.23 14.50 9.13
C LEU A 171 -2.23 14.12 10.23
N LYS A 172 -2.71 13.84 11.47
CA LYS A 172 -1.85 13.55 12.63
C LYS A 172 -1.15 12.18 12.56
N PRO A 173 -1.86 11.04 12.32
CA PRO A 173 -1.20 9.76 12.04
C PRO A 173 -0.30 9.81 10.81
N LEU A 174 -0.71 10.53 9.76
CA LEU A 174 0.04 10.69 8.52
C LEU A 174 1.34 11.48 8.72
N LEU A 175 1.33 12.55 9.54
CA LEU A 175 2.53 13.31 9.91
C LEU A 175 3.50 12.52 10.79
N LYS A 176 3.02 11.71 11.73
CA LYS A 176 3.88 10.81 12.54
C LYS A 176 4.55 9.74 11.68
N LEU A 177 3.80 9.16 10.75
CA LEU A 177 4.32 8.20 9.78
C LEU A 177 5.32 8.87 8.81
N ALA A 178 5.03 10.08 8.31
CA ALA A 178 5.94 10.83 7.45
C ALA A 178 7.24 11.24 8.17
N ALA A 179 7.18 11.67 9.43
CA ALA A 179 8.36 11.96 10.24
C ALA A 179 9.22 10.71 10.49
N PHE A 180 8.57 9.55 10.71
CA PHE A 180 9.24 8.26 10.82
C PHE A 180 9.92 7.85 9.50
N ILE A 181 9.24 8.06 8.36
CA ILE A 181 9.79 7.81 7.02
C ILE A 181 10.98 8.74 6.72
N ILE A 182 10.90 10.04 7.04
CA ILE A 182 12.01 10.99 6.85
C ILE A 182 13.24 10.59 7.69
N GLY A 183 13.02 10.17 8.94
CA GLY A 183 14.08 9.63 9.79
C GLY A 183 14.74 8.38 9.20
N ILE A 184 13.94 7.50 8.61
CA ILE A 184 14.46 6.31 7.92
C ILE A 184 15.20 6.66 6.63
N LEU A 185 14.70 7.62 5.84
CA LEU A 185 15.36 8.08 4.61
C LEU A 185 16.75 8.68 4.88
N ALA A 186 16.91 9.41 5.98
CA ALA A 186 18.21 9.90 6.43
C ALA A 186 19.16 8.74 6.82
N LEU A 187 18.62 7.69 7.44
CA LEU A 187 19.36 6.50 7.86
C LEU A 187 19.75 5.59 6.69
N SER A 188 18.94 5.55 5.62
CA SER A 188 19.15 4.76 4.40
C SER A 188 20.54 4.89 3.80
N LYS A 189 21.02 6.13 3.69
CA LYS A 189 22.30 6.45 3.06
C LYS A 189 23.48 6.06 3.93
N PHE A 190 23.34 6.25 5.25
CA PHE A 190 24.34 5.79 6.23
C PHE A 190 24.47 4.27 6.22
N LEU A 191 23.34 3.56 6.23
CA LEU A 191 23.32 2.09 6.22
C LEU A 191 23.85 1.53 4.91
N ARG A 192 23.58 2.14 3.75
CA ARG A 192 24.14 1.67 2.49
C ARG A 192 25.66 1.88 2.42
N GLY A 193 26.16 3.05 2.84
CA GLY A 193 27.61 3.31 2.86
C GLY A 193 28.37 2.34 3.77
N SER A 194 27.70 1.79 4.79
CA SER A 194 28.30 0.88 5.76
C SER A 194 28.04 -0.60 5.46
N LEU A 195 26.89 -0.95 4.88
CA LEU A 195 26.37 -2.33 4.77
C LEU A 195 26.01 -2.78 3.33
N GLY A 196 26.25 -1.94 2.32
CA GLY A 196 25.99 -2.27 0.91
C GLY A 196 24.52 -2.61 0.62
N ASP A 197 24.29 -3.59 -0.28
CA ASP A 197 22.96 -4.01 -0.70
C ASP A 197 22.13 -4.66 0.42
N ALA A 198 22.79 -5.30 1.39
CA ALA A 198 22.13 -5.83 2.58
C ALA A 198 21.48 -4.70 3.40
N GLY A 199 22.17 -3.56 3.53
CA GLY A 199 21.63 -2.35 4.15
C GLY A 199 20.37 -1.83 3.46
N LEU A 200 20.34 -1.87 2.12
CA LEU A 200 19.17 -1.50 1.33
C LEU A 200 18.00 -2.47 1.53
N MET A 201 18.27 -3.77 1.66
CA MET A 201 17.22 -4.76 1.95
C MET A 201 16.60 -4.55 3.33
N PHE A 202 17.40 -4.39 4.39
CA PHE A 202 16.89 -4.12 5.73
C PHE A 202 16.06 -2.84 5.79
N LEU A 203 16.56 -1.80 5.14
CA LEU A 203 15.85 -0.54 5.01
C LEU A 203 14.51 -0.71 4.27
N THR A 204 14.55 -1.33 3.10
CA THR A 204 13.37 -1.58 2.26
C THR A 204 12.31 -2.36 3.03
N PHE A 205 12.72 -3.42 3.72
CA PHE A 205 11.84 -4.20 4.58
C PHE A 205 11.25 -3.32 5.69
N GLY A 206 12.11 -2.61 6.43
CA GLY A 206 11.72 -1.74 7.53
C GLY A 206 10.74 -0.64 7.13
N VAL A 207 10.99 0.07 6.03
CA VAL A 207 10.06 1.09 5.49
C VAL A 207 8.75 0.46 5.07
N SER A 208 8.82 -0.65 4.32
CA SER A 208 7.64 -1.30 3.74
C SER A 208 6.72 -1.96 4.77
N LEU A 209 7.22 -2.23 5.99
CA LEU A 209 6.36 -2.61 7.12
C LEU A 209 5.35 -1.51 7.45
N PHE A 210 5.67 -0.24 7.25
CA PHE A 210 4.78 0.87 7.60
C PHE A 210 4.14 1.47 6.35
N GLU A 211 4.92 1.66 5.30
CA GLU A 211 4.46 2.22 4.04
C GLU A 211 5.21 1.61 2.84
N ILE A 212 4.48 0.90 1.98
CA ILE A 212 5.01 0.22 0.80
C ILE A 212 5.25 1.16 -0.39
N HIS A 213 4.38 2.15 -0.66
CA HIS A 213 4.51 3.00 -1.85
C HIS A 213 5.78 3.85 -1.78
N GLY A 214 6.08 4.44 -0.62
CA GLY A 214 7.32 5.18 -0.39
C GLY A 214 8.57 4.36 -0.67
N SER A 215 8.59 3.10 -0.23
CA SER A 215 9.68 2.15 -0.51
C SER A 215 9.81 1.86 -2.00
N ILE A 216 8.70 1.58 -2.69
CA ILE A 216 8.70 1.30 -4.14
C ILE A 216 9.22 2.52 -4.92
N ILE A 217 8.74 3.73 -4.60
CA ILE A 217 9.20 4.97 -5.24
C ILE A 217 10.70 5.15 -5.02
N ALA A 218 11.18 5.03 -3.77
CA ALA A 218 12.60 5.19 -3.45
C ALA A 218 13.48 4.19 -4.22
N ASN A 219 13.06 2.93 -4.28
CA ASN A 219 13.79 1.89 -5.01
C ASN A 219 13.81 2.14 -6.52
N ILE A 220 12.71 2.65 -7.10
CA ILE A 220 12.68 3.05 -8.52
C ILE A 220 13.61 4.23 -8.79
N GLN A 221 13.67 5.21 -7.90
CA GLN A 221 14.58 6.35 -8.05
C GLN A 221 16.05 5.92 -8.03
N LEU A 222 16.41 5.00 -7.15
CA LEU A 222 17.75 4.39 -7.14
C LEU A 222 18.06 3.65 -8.47
N ALA A 223 17.08 2.93 -9.03
CA ALA A 223 17.25 2.22 -10.30
C ALA A 223 17.36 3.20 -11.49
N ASN A 224 16.52 4.23 -11.53
CA ASN A 224 16.55 5.27 -12.57
C ASN A 224 17.88 6.04 -12.57
N ALA A 225 18.43 6.30 -11.39
CA ALA A 225 19.75 6.93 -11.21
C ALA A 225 20.92 5.98 -11.54
N LYS A 226 20.64 4.74 -11.97
CA LYS A 226 21.63 3.67 -12.23
C LYS A 226 22.50 3.32 -11.02
N VAL A 227 21.99 3.63 -9.83
CA VAL A 227 22.69 3.40 -8.57
C VAL A 227 22.49 1.94 -8.12
N ILE A 228 21.41 1.29 -8.52
CA ILE A 228 21.19 -0.15 -8.34
C ILE A 228 20.86 -0.79 -9.68
N GLU A 229 21.24 -2.07 -9.83
CA GLU A 229 20.82 -2.86 -10.97
C GLU A 229 19.33 -3.22 -10.93
N HIS A 230 18.78 -3.51 -12.09
CA HIS A 230 17.39 -3.97 -12.21
C HIS A 230 17.17 -5.33 -11.54
N SER A 231 18.20 -6.18 -11.51
CA SER A 231 18.23 -7.45 -10.78
C SER A 231 17.96 -7.25 -9.28
N THR A 232 18.62 -6.26 -8.68
CA THR A 232 18.43 -5.86 -7.27
C THR A 232 17.04 -5.25 -7.05
N LEU A 233 16.55 -4.40 -7.97
CA LEU A 233 15.22 -3.79 -7.87
C LEU A 233 14.09 -4.82 -7.70
N ILE A 234 14.17 -5.95 -8.41
CA ILE A 234 13.19 -7.06 -8.32
C ILE A 234 13.21 -7.69 -6.92
N GLY A 235 14.39 -7.88 -6.32
CA GLY A 235 14.51 -8.32 -4.94
C GLY A 235 13.85 -7.34 -3.96
N LEU A 236 14.10 -6.04 -4.13
CA LEU A 236 13.57 -5.00 -3.26
C LEU A 236 12.05 -4.84 -3.38
N PHE A 237 11.47 -4.99 -4.57
CA PHE A 237 10.01 -5.01 -4.76
C PHE A 237 9.36 -6.21 -4.10
N SER A 238 9.95 -7.41 -4.30
CA SER A 238 9.45 -8.63 -3.65
C SER A 238 9.46 -8.48 -2.13
N LEU A 239 10.56 -7.96 -1.59
CA LEU A 239 10.72 -7.69 -0.17
C LEU A 239 9.73 -6.64 0.35
N SER A 240 9.45 -5.59 -0.43
CA SER A 240 8.49 -4.55 -0.07
C SER A 240 7.07 -5.10 0.06
N VAL A 241 6.65 -5.92 -0.91
CA VAL A 241 5.33 -6.59 -0.88
C VAL A 241 5.24 -7.56 0.30
N ALA A 242 6.27 -8.40 0.50
CA ALA A 242 6.30 -9.34 1.60
C ALA A 242 6.26 -8.65 2.97
N ALA A 243 7.02 -7.57 3.16
CA ALA A 243 6.99 -6.76 4.38
C ALA A 243 5.59 -6.19 4.65
N SER A 244 4.89 -5.71 3.61
CA SER A 244 3.53 -5.19 3.79
C SER A 244 2.54 -6.28 4.24
N PHE A 245 2.68 -7.52 3.74
CA PHE A 245 1.89 -8.65 4.21
C PHE A 245 2.21 -9.00 5.68
N VAL A 246 3.50 -9.04 6.04
CA VAL A 246 3.94 -9.27 7.42
C VAL A 246 3.37 -8.21 8.38
N SER A 247 3.38 -6.93 7.97
CA SER A 247 2.80 -5.84 8.75
C SER A 247 1.31 -6.01 9.00
N LYS A 248 0.53 -6.30 7.95
CA LYS A 248 -0.92 -6.54 8.06
C LYS A 248 -1.22 -7.73 8.97
N MET A 249 -0.46 -8.81 8.84
CA MET A 249 -0.55 -9.95 9.74
C MET A 249 -0.24 -9.55 11.19
N GLY A 250 0.79 -8.73 11.42
CA GLY A 250 1.11 -8.16 12.74
C GLY A 250 -0.04 -7.33 13.34
N LEU A 251 -0.71 -6.50 12.53
CA LEU A 251 -1.88 -5.77 12.99
C LEU A 251 -3.04 -6.69 13.38
N ILE A 252 -3.28 -7.74 12.60
CA ILE A 252 -4.36 -8.70 12.85
C ILE A 252 -4.05 -9.57 14.07
N THR A 253 -2.80 -9.94 14.31
CA THR A 253 -2.43 -10.69 15.52
C THR A 253 -2.60 -9.87 16.79
N ILE A 254 -2.36 -8.56 16.74
CA ILE A 254 -2.53 -7.65 17.88
C ILE A 254 -4.02 -7.31 18.11
N LEU A 255 -4.76 -6.99 17.04
CA LEU A 255 -6.09 -6.39 17.14
C LEU A 255 -7.25 -7.35 16.88
N GLY A 256 -7.01 -8.46 16.18
CA GLY A 256 -8.04 -9.38 15.67
C GLY A 256 -8.56 -10.43 16.65
N SER A 257 -9.65 -11.11 16.26
CA SER A 257 -10.12 -12.34 16.92
C SER A 257 -9.21 -13.54 16.61
N ARG A 258 -9.30 -14.58 17.45
CA ARG A 258 -8.50 -15.80 17.27
C ARG A 258 -8.80 -16.50 15.95
N ALA A 259 -10.08 -16.56 15.54
CA ALA A 259 -10.49 -17.15 14.27
C ALA A 259 -9.86 -16.41 13.08
N LEU A 260 -9.89 -15.06 13.08
CA LEU A 260 -9.32 -14.26 12.01
C LEU A 260 -7.79 -14.42 11.92
N LYS A 261 -7.10 -14.49 13.06
CA LYS A 261 -5.63 -14.66 13.12
C LYS A 261 -5.17 -15.93 12.41
N VAL A 262 -5.77 -17.07 12.75
CA VAL A 262 -5.39 -18.36 12.16
C VAL A 262 -5.64 -18.35 10.66
N ARG A 263 -6.79 -17.83 10.25
CA ARG A 263 -7.16 -17.77 8.83
C ARG A 263 -6.22 -16.87 8.01
N ILE A 264 -5.93 -15.67 8.51
CA ILE A 264 -5.06 -14.73 7.82
C ILE A 264 -3.60 -15.18 7.87
N ALA A 265 -3.16 -15.92 8.89
CA ALA A 265 -1.82 -16.53 8.90
C ALA A 265 -1.61 -17.40 7.65
N TRP A 266 -2.55 -18.29 7.36
CA TRP A 266 -2.51 -19.16 6.18
C TRP A 266 -2.56 -18.38 4.87
N ILE A 267 -3.46 -17.39 4.77
CA ILE A 267 -3.56 -16.54 3.58
C ILE A 267 -2.27 -15.76 3.37
N THR A 268 -1.69 -15.20 4.42
CA THR A 268 -0.42 -14.46 4.37
C THR A 268 0.72 -15.36 3.90
N LEU A 269 0.79 -16.60 4.40
CA LEU A 269 1.77 -17.57 3.95
C LEU A 269 1.63 -17.87 2.45
N ILE A 270 0.40 -18.12 1.99
CA ILE A 270 0.11 -18.34 0.56
C ILE A 270 0.58 -17.12 -0.25
N MET A 271 0.24 -15.91 0.18
CA MET A 271 0.61 -14.67 -0.52
C MET A 271 2.13 -14.46 -0.57
N ILE A 272 2.86 -14.76 0.51
CA ILE A 272 4.34 -14.69 0.54
C ILE A 272 4.94 -15.72 -0.43
N VAL A 273 4.43 -16.96 -0.43
CA VAL A 273 4.90 -18.00 -1.35
C VAL A 273 4.62 -17.61 -2.80
N THR A 274 3.41 -17.12 -3.11
CA THR A 274 3.06 -16.64 -4.44
C THR A 274 3.96 -15.47 -4.87
N GLN A 275 4.32 -14.58 -3.95
CA GLN A 275 5.24 -13.48 -4.24
C GLN A 275 6.67 -13.97 -4.49
N ALA A 276 7.15 -14.94 -3.71
CA ALA A 276 8.45 -15.56 -3.92
C ALA A 276 8.54 -16.28 -5.28
N LEU A 277 7.46 -16.97 -5.69
CA LEU A 277 7.36 -17.60 -7.01
C LEU A 277 7.37 -16.56 -8.14
N SER A 278 6.64 -15.45 -7.97
CA SER A 278 6.63 -14.35 -8.94
C SER A 278 8.01 -13.72 -9.09
N TRP A 279 8.71 -13.52 -7.97
CA TRP A 279 10.10 -13.06 -7.95
C TRP A 279 11.04 -14.03 -8.67
N ALA A 280 10.96 -15.33 -8.38
CA ALA A 280 11.80 -16.35 -9.01
C ALA A 280 11.56 -16.42 -10.53
N LEU A 281 10.30 -16.35 -10.95
CA LEU A 281 9.92 -16.32 -12.37
C LEU A 281 10.51 -15.10 -13.09
N VAL A 282 10.29 -13.90 -12.55
CA VAL A 282 10.78 -12.65 -13.16
C VAL A 282 12.31 -12.62 -13.19
N ARG A 283 12.97 -13.10 -12.12
CA ARG A 283 14.42 -13.20 -12.06
C ARG A 283 14.98 -14.18 -13.10
N GLY A 284 14.29 -15.27 -13.39
CA GLY A 284 14.73 -16.24 -14.41
C GLY A 284 14.51 -15.79 -15.85
N LEU A 285 13.66 -14.77 -16.07
CA LEU A 285 13.34 -14.22 -17.39
C LEU A 285 14.20 -12.99 -17.76
N LEU A 286 15.03 -12.49 -16.85
CA LEU A 286 15.92 -11.34 -17.01
C LEU A 286 17.39 -11.76 -16.97
#